data_AF-A0A554IQ56-F1
#
_entry.id   AF-A0A554IQ56-F1
#
_cell.length_a   1.000
_cell.length_b   1.000
_cell.length_c   1.000
_cell.angle_alpha   90.00
_cell.angle_beta   90.00
_cell.angle_gamma   90.00
#
_symmetry.space_group_name_H-M   'P 1'
#
loop_
_entity.id
_entity.type
_entity.pdbx_description
1 polymer ?
#
loop_
_entity_poly.entity_id
_entity_poly.type
_entity_poly.pdbx_seq_one_letter_code
_entity_poly.pdbx_strand_id
1 'polypeptide(L)'
;KEAKRLLPSIPKIVTLSGTNYADYYTFSVPKDATMKVEMTHATPMKCIVYAMEDVDLASFTGPECNQTYLFTKGTYIVSVGRTAAKGAKQTYTITLR
;
A
#
# COMPACT_ATOMS: atom_id res chain seq x y z
N LYS A 1 7.09 0.19 14.26
CA LYS A 1 7.54 -0.65 13.13
C LYS A 1 7.90 0.26 11.98
N GLU A 2 9.05 0.07 11.36
CA GLU A 2 9.48 0.84 10.20
C GLU A 2 8.73 0.40 8.93
N ALA A 3 8.50 1.32 8.00
CA ALA A 3 7.81 1.02 6.74
C ALA A 3 8.73 0.27 5.78
N LYS A 4 8.21 -0.78 5.14
CA LYS A 4 8.98 -1.60 4.19
C LYS A 4 8.94 -0.98 2.80
N ARG A 5 10.08 -0.87 2.12
CA ARG A 5 10.08 -0.38 0.73
C ARG A 5 9.35 -1.36 -0.21
N LEU A 6 8.45 -0.86 -1.05
CA LEU A 6 7.88 -1.56 -2.20
C LEU A 6 8.71 -1.24 -3.43
N LEU A 7 9.12 -2.29 -4.14
CA LEU A 7 9.86 -2.17 -5.38
C LEU A 7 8.91 -2.45 -6.56
N PRO A 8 9.04 -1.73 -7.69
CA PRO A 8 8.20 -1.97 -8.86
C PRO A 8 8.26 -3.42 -9.32
N SER A 9 7.10 -4.00 -9.62
CA SER A 9 6.92 -5.36 -10.14
C SER A 9 7.44 -6.50 -9.26
N ILE A 10 7.82 -6.23 -8.01
CA ILE A 10 8.26 -7.27 -7.06
C ILE A 10 7.13 -7.53 -6.05
N PRO A 11 6.41 -8.66 -6.17
CA PRO A 11 5.35 -9.01 -5.24
C PRO A 11 5.91 -9.33 -3.86
N LYS A 12 5.21 -8.90 -2.80
CA LYS A 12 5.50 -9.25 -1.41
C LYS A 12 4.33 -9.98 -0.79
N ILE A 13 4.58 -11.20 -0.30
CA ILE A 13 3.59 -12.02 0.41
C ILE A 13 3.82 -11.85 1.92
N VAL A 14 2.78 -11.44 2.65
CA VAL A 14 2.87 -11.13 4.09
C VAL A 14 1.66 -11.66 4.84
N THR A 15 1.89 -12.15 6.05
CA THR A 15 0.84 -12.61 6.97
C THR A 15 0.78 -11.71 8.20
N LEU A 16 -0.37 -11.05 8.40
CA LEU A 16 -0.71 -10.37 9.66
C LEU A 16 -1.27 -11.40 10.64
N SER A 17 -0.72 -11.46 11.85
CA SER A 17 -1.16 -12.39 12.89
C SER A 17 -0.88 -11.87 14.29
N GLY A 18 -1.52 -12.46 15.31
CA GLY A 18 -1.31 -12.07 16.71
C GLY A 18 -1.61 -10.59 16.94
N THR A 19 -0.65 -9.85 17.51
CA THR A 19 -0.73 -8.40 17.76
C THR A 19 -0.31 -7.54 16.57
N ASN A 20 -0.02 -8.12 15.40
CA ASN A 20 0.25 -7.36 14.17
C ASN A 20 -1.06 -7.00 13.46
N TYR A 21 -1.50 -5.74 13.56
CA TYR A 21 -2.77 -5.27 12.98
C TYR A 21 -2.61 -4.61 11.61
N ALA A 22 -1.43 -4.06 11.34
CA ALA A 22 -1.16 -3.36 10.11
C ALA A 22 0.33 -3.42 9.80
N ASP A 23 0.65 -3.42 8.51
CA ASP A 23 1.99 -3.12 8.04
C ASP A 23 1.94 -1.87 7.16
N TYR A 24 3.07 -1.17 7.12
CA TYR A 24 3.25 0.05 6.34
C TYR A 24 4.34 -0.17 5.31
N TYR A 25 4.17 0.44 4.15
CA TYR A 25 5.09 0.36 3.05
C TYR A 25 5.40 1.73 2.48
N THR A 26 6.56 1.88 1.85
CA THR A 26 6.96 3.12 1.17
C THR A 26 7.34 2.83 -0.28
N PHE A 27 7.01 3.75 -1.19
CA PHE A 27 7.58 3.77 -2.54
C PHE A 27 7.76 5.21 -2.99
N SER A 28 8.66 5.41 -3.95
CA SER A 28 8.95 6.72 -4.52
C SER A 28 8.66 6.70 -6.02
N VAL A 29 8.03 7.76 -6.48
CA VAL A 29 7.68 7.99 -7.88
C VAL A 29 8.64 9.04 -8.41
N PRO A 30 9.58 8.70 -9.31
CA PRO A 30 10.63 9.63 -9.76
C PRO A 30 10.13 10.68 -10.75
N LYS A 31 9.03 10.36 -11.44
CA LYS A 31 8.32 11.21 -12.41
C LYS A 31 6.87 10.78 -12.45
N ASP A 32 5.98 11.69 -12.84
CA ASP A 32 4.55 11.40 -12.94
C ASP A 32 4.30 10.15 -13.79
N ALA A 33 3.54 9.22 -13.23
CA ALA A 33 3.30 7.93 -13.85
C ALA A 33 1.94 7.36 -13.45
N THR A 34 1.27 6.77 -14.43
CA THR A 34 0.07 5.97 -14.19
C THR A 34 0.49 4.63 -13.60
N MET A 35 0.12 4.39 -12.35
CA MET A 35 0.55 3.21 -11.58
C MET A 35 -0.62 2.64 -10.77
N LYS A 36 -0.46 1.41 -10.28
CA LYS A 36 -1.43 0.75 -9.41
C LYS A 36 -0.71 0.05 -8.25
N VAL A 37 -1.08 0.38 -7.03
CA VAL A 37 -0.76 -0.47 -5.88
C VAL A 37 -1.75 -1.62 -5.87
N GLU A 38 -1.29 -2.80 -6.26
CA GLU A 38 -2.10 -4.02 -6.35
C GLU A 38 -1.99 -4.82 -5.06
N MET A 39 -3.12 -5.19 -4.46
CA MET A 39 -3.20 -6.03 -3.27
C MET A 39 -4.22 -7.16 -3.46
N THR A 40 -3.76 -8.41 -3.39
CA THR A 40 -4.62 -9.59 -3.41
C THR A 40 -4.69 -10.24 -2.02
N HIS A 41 -5.87 -10.73 -1.66
CA HIS A 41 -6.15 -11.32 -0.35
C HIS A 41 -7.34 -12.27 -0.43
N ALA A 42 -7.37 -13.30 0.42
CA ALA A 42 -8.49 -14.24 0.50
C ALA A 42 -9.62 -13.79 1.43
N THR A 43 -9.34 -12.84 2.34
CA THR A 43 -10.29 -12.29 3.31
C THR A 43 -10.20 -10.77 3.30
N PRO A 44 -11.30 -10.02 3.51
CA PRO A 44 -11.30 -8.57 3.37
C PRO A 44 -10.19 -7.88 4.19
N MET A 45 -9.49 -6.93 3.57
CA MET A 45 -8.43 -6.13 4.19
C MET A 45 -8.52 -4.68 3.71
N LYS A 46 -8.05 -3.73 4.52
CA LYS A 46 -7.98 -2.30 4.16
C LYS A 46 -6.62 -1.99 3.55
N CYS A 47 -6.61 -1.23 2.45
CA CYS A 47 -5.38 -0.76 1.81
C CYS A 47 -5.57 0.68 1.34
N ILE A 48 -4.78 1.58 1.91
CA ILE A 48 -4.89 3.03 1.68
C ILE A 48 -3.49 3.56 1.35
N VAL A 49 -3.41 4.41 0.34
CA VAL A 49 -2.18 5.09 -0.03
C VAL A 49 -2.23 6.56 0.41
N TYR A 50 -1.18 7.01 1.08
CA TYR A 50 -0.98 8.37 1.55
C TYR A 50 0.19 8.99 0.79
N ALA A 51 0.02 10.23 0.36
CA ALA A 51 1.07 11.05 -0.18
C ALA A 51 1.84 11.74 0.97
N MET A 52 3.16 11.83 0.85
CA MET A 52 4.02 12.56 1.79
C MET A 52 4.13 14.04 1.37
N GLU A 53 4.84 14.83 2.17
CA GLU A 53 5.01 16.28 1.96
C GLU A 53 5.69 16.66 0.65
N ASP A 54 6.44 15.74 0.03
CA ASP A 54 7.16 15.93 -1.23
C ASP A 54 6.28 15.67 -2.48
N VAL A 55 4.98 15.42 -2.28
CA VAL A 55 3.99 15.19 -3.32
C VAL A 55 3.08 16.40 -3.46
N ASP A 56 2.86 16.88 -4.69
CA ASP A 56 1.85 17.89 -4.96
C ASP A 56 0.44 17.27 -4.84
N LEU A 57 -0.20 17.51 -3.68
CA LEU A 57 -1.50 16.95 -3.30
C LEU A 57 -2.66 17.46 -4.15
N ALA A 58 -2.50 18.55 -4.91
CA ALA A 58 -3.58 19.12 -5.72
C ALA A 58 -4.16 18.11 -6.73
N SER A 59 -3.37 17.08 -7.09
CA SER A 59 -3.75 16.05 -8.06
C SER A 59 -4.03 14.68 -7.43
N PHE A 60 -3.93 14.51 -6.11
CA PHE A 60 -3.94 13.20 -5.46
C PHE A 60 -5.19 12.97 -4.60
N THR A 61 -6.25 12.39 -5.19
CA THR A 61 -7.46 12.01 -4.46
C THR A 61 -7.38 10.58 -3.92
N GLY A 62 -6.90 10.47 -2.66
CA GLY A 62 -7.05 9.33 -1.74
C GLY A 62 -7.24 7.94 -2.35
N PRO A 63 -6.21 7.35 -2.96
CA PRO A 63 -6.38 6.14 -3.71
C PRO A 63 -6.48 4.90 -2.83
N GLU A 64 -7.60 4.20 -2.98
CA GLU A 64 -7.69 2.80 -2.59
C GLU A 64 -6.74 1.96 -3.45
N CYS A 65 -6.15 0.92 -2.86
CA CYS A 65 -5.41 -0.05 -3.65
C CYS A 65 -6.33 -0.79 -4.65
N ASN A 66 -5.72 -1.44 -5.63
CA ASN A 66 -6.39 -2.11 -6.77
C ASN A 66 -7.07 -1.19 -7.78
N GLN A 67 -6.85 0.12 -7.68
CA GLN A 67 -7.24 1.09 -8.69
C GLN A 67 -6.01 1.78 -9.29
N THR A 68 -6.15 2.20 -10.54
CA THR A 68 -5.08 2.86 -11.29
C THR A 68 -5.22 4.37 -11.15
N TYR A 69 -4.13 5.06 -10.79
CA TYR A 69 -4.10 6.51 -10.62
C TYR A 69 -2.88 7.10 -11.30
N LEU A 70 -2.95 8.40 -11.60
CA LEU A 70 -1.77 9.19 -11.92
C LEU A 70 -1.07 9.57 -10.61
N PHE A 71 0.05 8.92 -10.31
CA PHE A 71 0.89 9.29 -9.18
C PHE A 71 1.86 10.38 -9.64
N THR A 72 1.85 11.53 -8.98
CA THR A 72 2.82 12.60 -9.20
C THR A 72 4.16 12.24 -8.55
N LYS A 73 5.24 12.89 -9.01
CA LYS A 73 6.57 12.72 -8.41
C LYS A 73 6.53 12.97 -6.89
N GLY A 74 7.15 12.07 -6.12
CA GLY A 74 7.29 12.19 -4.68
C GLY A 74 7.24 10.83 -3.97
N THR A 75 7.03 10.85 -2.66
CA THR A 75 7.05 9.68 -1.80
C THR A 75 5.66 9.34 -1.29
N TYR A 76 5.34 8.05 -1.28
CA TYR A 76 4.04 7.54 -0.88
C TYR A 76 4.18 6.47 0.18
N ILE A 77 3.23 6.43 1.11
CA ILE A 77 3.09 5.40 2.13
C ILE A 77 1.84 4.58 1.85
N VAL A 78 1.93 3.25 1.88
CA VAL A 78 0.77 2.36 1.82
C VAL A 78 0.55 1.75 3.20
N SER A 79 -0.65 1.89 3.75
CA SER A 79 -1.07 1.14 4.94
C SER A 79 -1.90 -0.07 4.52
N VAL A 80 -1.51 -1.26 4.98
CA VAL A 80 -2.31 -2.48 4.84
C VAL A 80 -2.76 -2.93 6.21
N GLY A 81 -4.07 -2.88 6.46
CA GLY A 81 -4.68 -3.18 7.75
C GLY A 81 -5.63 -4.38 7.69
N ARG A 82 -5.61 -5.20 8.75
CA ARG A 82 -6.61 -6.26 8.92
C ARG A 82 -8.00 -5.70 9.22
N THR A 83 -9.03 -6.36 8.70
CA THR A 83 -10.43 -6.10 9.11
C THR A 83 -11.00 -7.21 9.98
N ALA A 84 -10.38 -8.39 9.98
CA ALA A 84 -10.80 -9.52 10.79
C ALA A 84 -10.51 -9.33 12.29
N ALA A 85 -11.15 -10.16 13.12
CA ALA A 85 -11.03 -10.14 14.58
C ALA A 85 -9.58 -10.30 15.09
N LYS A 86 -9.33 -9.78 16.29
CA LYS A 86 -8.05 -9.91 17.02
C LYS A 86 -7.61 -11.37 17.06
N GLY A 87 -6.48 -11.68 16.40
CA GLY A 87 -5.86 -13.02 16.41
C GLY A 87 -5.97 -13.80 15.10
N ALA A 88 -6.87 -13.42 14.19
CA ALA A 88 -6.97 -14.07 12.88
C ALA A 88 -5.68 -13.87 12.07
N LYS A 89 -5.23 -14.94 11.39
CA LYS A 89 -4.15 -14.88 10.41
C LYS A 89 -4.73 -14.41 9.08
N GLN A 90 -4.26 -13.28 8.57
CA GLN A 90 -4.64 -12.78 7.24
C GLN A 90 -3.38 -12.64 6.38
N THR A 91 -3.35 -13.37 5.28
CA THR A 91 -2.27 -13.31 4.28
C THR A 91 -2.71 -12.50 3.08
N TYR A 92 -1.83 -11.62 2.61
CA TYR A 92 -2.02 -10.83 1.41
C TYR A 92 -0.74 -10.80 0.58
N THR A 93 -0.90 -10.47 -0.70
CA THR A 93 0.20 -10.12 -1.59
C THR A 93 0.05 -8.67 -2.00
N ILE A 94 1.11 -7.88 -1.91
CA ILE A 94 1.15 -6.48 -2.38
C ILE A 94 2.23 -6.30 -3.45
N THR A 95 1.91 -5.58 -4.52
CA THR A 95 2.80 -5.31 -5.65
C THR A 95 2.59 -3.88 -6.15
N LEU A 96 3.67 -3.17 -6.47
CA LEU A 96 3.61 -1.91 -7.19
C LEU A 96 3.65 -2.19 -8.70
N ARG A 97 2.61 -1.81 -9.44
CA ARG A 97 2.47 -2.01 -10.88
C ARG A 97 2.55 -0.69 -11.63
#